data_AF-A0A165F6B6-F1
#
_entry.id   AF-A0A165F6B6-F1
#
_cell.length_a   1.000
_cell.length_b   1.000
_cell.length_c   1.000
_cell.angle_alpha   90.00
_cell.angle_beta   90.00
_cell.angle_gamma   90.00
#
_symmetry.space_group_name_H-M   'P 1'
#
loop_
_entity.id
_entity.type
_entity.pdbx_description
1 polymer ?
#
loop_
_entity_poly.entity_id
_entity_poly.type
_entity_poly.pdbx_seq_one_letter_code
_entity_poly.pdbx_strand_id
1 'polypeptide(L)'
;MRAQEIAAALVVSCVSLVFAANTTIMVTDDPASWQRQELAGVVGDTFNIILPAGNGHSLMQVSFDAPCTALKGGFNTGVSHDKPTEFILQLKTTDPIYIACGQPGHCHNAEGSTINAPVTTGTQSLVDFTLAARKTPEDNSALTQLNQSAVGSGVSASVVSIGEYVAPSATSTSTPTPKPQPATKGWDTWMVGVAVAVAVVLLAIGVGVLLFTRRRSAAREDELAMQEVVNGKKPVT
;
A
#
# COMPACT_ATOMS: atom_id res chain seq x y z
N MET A 1 -60.56 -6.34 -10.38
CA MET A 1 -59.57 -7.35 -10.80
C MET A 1 -58.20 -6.68 -10.73
N ARG A 2 -57.35 -7.10 -9.80
CA ARG A 2 -56.02 -6.50 -9.55
C ARG A 2 -54.97 -7.37 -10.25
N ALA A 3 -54.22 -6.79 -11.19
CA ALA A 3 -53.03 -7.42 -11.75
C ALA A 3 -51.82 -6.96 -10.92
N GLN A 4 -51.17 -7.89 -10.24
CA GLN A 4 -49.88 -7.65 -9.59
C GLN A 4 -48.79 -8.05 -10.57
N GLU A 5 -48.01 -7.07 -11.04
CA GLU A 5 -46.79 -7.32 -11.80
C GLU A 5 -45.65 -7.68 -10.85
N ILE A 6 -45.09 -8.88 -11.03
CA ILE A 6 -43.93 -9.36 -10.30
C ILE A 6 -42.70 -9.02 -11.14
N ALA A 7 -42.02 -7.93 -10.81
CA ALA A 7 -40.70 -7.63 -11.37
C ALA A 7 -39.65 -8.50 -10.66
N ALA A 8 -39.15 -9.52 -11.35
CA ALA A 8 -38.02 -10.31 -10.90
C ALA A 8 -36.72 -9.53 -11.11
N ALA A 9 -36.13 -9.04 -10.03
CA ALA A 9 -34.81 -8.41 -10.05
C ALA A 9 -33.72 -9.49 -10.14
N LEU A 10 -33.01 -9.54 -11.26
CA LEU A 10 -31.85 -10.40 -11.45
C LEU A 10 -30.64 -9.79 -10.73
N VAL A 11 -30.30 -10.31 -9.54
CA VAL A 11 -29.09 -9.91 -8.81
C VAL A 11 -27.89 -10.63 -9.43
N VAL A 12 -27.11 -9.92 -10.25
CA VAL A 12 -25.81 -10.40 -10.74
C VAL A 12 -24.81 -10.27 -9.58
N SER A 13 -24.54 -11.38 -8.91
CA SER A 13 -23.48 -11.45 -7.89
C SER A 13 -22.13 -11.49 -8.60
N CYS A 14 -21.40 -10.37 -8.59
CA CYS A 14 -20.01 -10.33 -9.01
C CYS A 14 -19.16 -11.04 -7.94
N VAL A 15 -18.86 -12.32 -8.16
CA VAL A 15 -17.84 -13.03 -7.37
C VAL A 15 -16.48 -12.48 -7.81
N SER A 16 -15.91 -11.56 -7.04
CA SER A 16 -14.52 -11.15 -7.21
C SER A 16 -13.62 -12.33 -6.87
N LEU A 17 -12.94 -12.87 -7.89
CA LEU A 17 -11.85 -13.83 -7.69
C LEU A 17 -10.71 -13.09 -6.97
N VAL A 18 -10.51 -13.39 -5.69
CA VAL A 18 -9.33 -12.95 -4.95
C VAL A 18 -8.17 -13.83 -5.39
N PHE A 19 -7.31 -13.30 -6.25
CA PHE A 19 -6.03 -13.94 -6.56
C PHE A 19 -5.06 -13.59 -5.44
N ALA A 20 -4.42 -14.61 -4.85
CA ALA A 20 -3.30 -14.38 -3.94
C ALA A 20 -2.17 -13.72 -4.72
N ALA A 21 -1.80 -12.51 -4.34
CA ALA A 21 -0.69 -11.77 -4.94
C ALA A 21 0.63 -12.27 -4.35
N ASN A 22 1.68 -12.27 -5.18
CA ASN A 22 3.04 -12.51 -4.75
C ASN A 22 3.88 -11.25 -4.98
N THR A 23 4.43 -10.70 -3.92
CA THR A 23 5.25 -9.47 -3.95
C THR A 23 6.67 -9.81 -3.53
N THR A 24 7.67 -9.53 -4.38
CA THR A 24 9.09 -9.71 -4.04
C THR A 24 9.70 -8.40 -3.55
N ILE A 25 10.45 -8.47 -2.46
CA ILE A 25 11.10 -7.39 -1.76
C ILE A 25 12.56 -7.77 -1.55
N MET A 26 13.48 -7.00 -2.12
CA MET A 26 14.91 -7.14 -1.87
C MET A 26 15.31 -6.20 -0.73
N VAL A 27 15.84 -6.74 0.36
CA VAL A 27 16.51 -5.95 1.38
C VAL A 27 17.94 -5.69 0.90
N THR A 28 18.37 -4.44 0.93
CA THR A 28 19.74 -4.06 0.56
C THR A 28 20.36 -3.19 1.65
N ASP A 29 21.68 -3.03 1.62
CA ASP A 29 22.39 -2.13 2.54
C ASP A 29 22.05 -0.65 2.33
N ASP A 30 21.34 -0.30 1.25
CA ASP A 30 20.83 1.05 1.06
C ASP A 30 19.67 1.31 2.04
N PRO A 31 19.82 2.25 2.99
CA PRO A 31 18.73 2.64 3.87
C PRO A 31 17.46 3.02 3.10
N ALA A 32 17.52 3.50 1.86
CA ALA A 32 16.32 3.84 1.08
C ALA A 32 15.60 2.64 0.44
N SER A 33 16.27 1.49 0.29
CA SER A 33 15.76 0.35 -0.51
C SER A 33 14.78 -0.56 0.26
N TRP A 34 14.93 -0.65 1.58
CA TRP A 34 14.02 -1.37 2.49
C TRP A 34 13.63 -0.59 3.75
N GLN A 35 14.41 0.41 4.21
CA GLN A 35 13.93 1.22 5.32
C GLN A 35 12.78 2.08 4.79
N ARG A 36 11.58 1.75 5.26
CA ARG A 36 10.32 2.42 4.93
C ARG A 36 9.61 1.92 3.67
N GLN A 37 9.42 0.61 3.53
CA GLN A 37 8.34 0.12 2.65
C GLN A 37 7.00 0.10 3.39
N GLU A 38 5.99 0.70 2.77
CA GLU A 38 4.60 0.63 3.17
C GLU A 38 3.90 -0.33 2.19
N LEU A 39 3.67 -1.55 2.64
CA LEU A 39 3.13 -2.63 1.83
C LEU A 39 1.64 -2.81 2.11
N ALA A 40 0.92 -3.37 1.14
CA ALA A 40 -0.48 -3.75 1.30
C ALA A 40 -0.68 -5.18 0.79
N GLY A 41 -1.58 -5.92 1.44
CA GLY A 41 -1.94 -7.27 1.04
C GLY A 41 -3.20 -7.78 1.78
N VAL A 42 -3.77 -8.87 1.29
CA VAL A 42 -4.90 -9.55 1.93
C VAL A 42 -4.48 -10.93 2.46
N VAL A 43 -5.34 -11.56 3.26
CA VAL A 43 -5.09 -12.91 3.80
C VAL A 43 -4.79 -13.88 2.65
N GLY A 44 -3.69 -14.62 2.78
CA GLY A 44 -3.22 -15.57 1.77
C GLY A 44 -2.15 -15.04 0.82
N ASP A 45 -2.00 -13.72 0.69
CA ASP A 45 -0.91 -13.12 -0.08
C ASP A 45 0.45 -13.50 0.51
N THR A 46 1.45 -13.59 -0.38
CA THR A 46 2.83 -13.90 0.01
C THR A 46 3.77 -12.75 -0.31
N PHE A 47 4.69 -12.50 0.62
CA PHE A 47 5.81 -11.58 0.47
C PHE A 47 7.09 -12.40 0.44
N ASN A 48 7.75 -12.38 -0.70
CA ASN A 48 9.08 -12.94 -0.86
C ASN A 48 10.11 -11.86 -0.47
N ILE A 49 10.82 -12.04 0.64
CA ILE A 49 11.73 -11.07 1.20
C ILE A 49 13.15 -11.64 1.20
N ILE A 50 14.08 -10.95 0.57
CA ILE A 50 15.45 -11.40 0.39
C ILE A 50 16.36 -10.56 1.27
N LEU A 51 16.95 -11.16 2.29
CA LEU A 51 17.95 -10.55 3.16
C LEU A 51 19.34 -10.70 2.52
N PRO A 52 20.14 -9.62 2.43
CA PRO A 52 21.48 -9.70 1.86
C PRO A 52 22.44 -10.37 2.86
N ALA A 53 23.55 -10.88 2.34
CA ALA A 53 24.65 -11.31 3.21
C ALA A 53 25.34 -10.09 3.82
N GLY A 54 25.96 -10.26 5.00
CA GLY A 54 26.85 -9.23 5.56
C GLY A 54 26.30 -8.55 6.80
N ASN A 55 26.01 -7.25 6.74
CA ASN A 55 25.88 -6.28 7.86
C ASN A 55 24.82 -6.58 8.94
N GLY A 56 24.21 -7.77 8.93
CA GLY A 56 23.22 -8.22 9.89
C GLY A 56 21.88 -7.59 9.60
N HIS A 57 21.03 -8.30 8.88
CA HIS A 57 19.62 -7.94 8.71
C HIS A 57 18.74 -9.03 9.27
N SER A 58 17.53 -8.68 9.67
CA SER A 58 16.50 -9.64 10.07
C SER A 58 15.10 -9.08 9.83
N LEU A 59 14.12 -9.98 9.82
CA LEU A 59 12.71 -9.64 9.85
C LEU A 59 12.16 -10.07 11.21
N MET A 60 11.87 -9.10 12.06
CA MET A 60 11.25 -9.32 13.35
C MET A 60 9.88 -8.65 13.36
N GLN A 61 8.84 -9.43 13.56
CA GLN A 61 7.52 -8.88 13.82
C GLN A 61 7.55 -8.19 15.19
N VAL A 62 7.06 -6.95 15.23
CA VAL A 62 7.00 -6.11 16.43
C VAL A 62 5.61 -5.49 16.57
N SER A 63 5.37 -4.79 17.67
CA SER A 63 4.19 -3.93 17.80
C SER A 63 4.57 -2.47 17.56
N PHE A 64 3.58 -1.63 17.28
CA PHE A 64 3.78 -0.18 17.21
C PHE A 64 4.30 0.40 18.52
N ASP A 65 3.78 -0.06 19.66
CA ASP A 65 4.14 0.44 20.99
C ASP A 65 5.52 -0.03 21.47
N ALA A 66 6.03 -1.14 20.92
CA ALA A 66 7.34 -1.71 21.24
C ALA A 66 8.12 -2.02 19.95
N PRO A 67 8.52 -0.98 19.18
CA PRO A 67 8.97 -1.14 17.79
C PRO A 67 10.34 -1.83 17.65
N CYS A 68 11.14 -1.86 18.71
CA CYS A 68 12.44 -2.55 18.73
C CYS A 68 12.44 -3.76 19.66
N THR A 69 11.28 -4.41 19.84
CA THR A 69 11.14 -5.61 20.68
C THR A 69 10.30 -6.66 19.97
N ALA A 70 10.82 -7.89 19.89
CA ALA A 70 10.13 -9.01 19.27
C ALA A 70 8.70 -9.18 19.84
N LEU A 71 7.72 -9.24 18.95
CA LEU A 71 6.35 -9.53 19.34
C LEU A 71 6.26 -10.99 19.80
N LYS A 72 5.66 -11.23 20.97
CA LYS A 72 5.46 -12.58 21.48
C LYS A 72 4.65 -13.42 20.48
N GLY A 73 5.24 -14.52 20.00
CA GLY A 73 4.63 -15.41 19.00
C GLY A 73 4.68 -14.89 17.56
N GLY A 74 5.22 -13.68 17.35
CA GLY A 74 5.55 -13.16 16.02
C GLY A 74 6.69 -13.93 15.37
N PHE A 75 6.88 -13.70 14.08
CA PHE A 75 8.05 -14.23 13.38
C PHE A 75 9.29 -13.39 13.71
N ASN A 76 10.44 -14.04 13.72
CA ASN A 76 11.77 -13.45 13.84
C ASN A 76 12.76 -14.31 13.07
N THR A 77 13.38 -13.79 12.02
CA THR A 77 14.31 -14.57 11.19
C THR A 77 15.69 -14.74 11.82
N GLY A 78 15.94 -14.15 12.99
CA GLY A 78 17.29 -14.04 13.53
C GLY A 78 18.17 -13.11 12.68
N VAL A 79 19.30 -12.70 13.26
CA VAL A 79 20.20 -11.73 12.66
C VAL A 79 21.42 -12.44 12.08
N SER A 80 21.93 -11.92 10.97
CA SER A 80 23.10 -12.40 10.23
C SER A 80 22.82 -13.61 9.37
N HIS A 81 23.12 -13.45 8.08
CA HIS A 81 23.11 -14.52 7.10
C HIS A 81 24.46 -14.49 6.38
N ASP A 82 25.21 -15.59 6.44
CA ASP A 82 26.51 -15.73 5.73
C ASP A 82 26.33 -15.62 4.20
N LYS A 83 25.10 -15.77 3.73
CA LYS A 83 24.68 -15.76 2.34
C LYS A 83 23.34 -15.04 2.19
N PRO A 84 23.01 -14.49 1.01
CA PRO A 84 21.69 -13.96 0.76
C PRO A 84 20.64 -15.03 1.07
N THR A 85 19.61 -14.67 1.82
CA THR A 85 18.59 -15.62 2.31
C THR A 85 17.20 -15.11 1.95
N GLU A 86 16.41 -15.97 1.33
CA GLU A 86 15.03 -15.74 0.96
C GLU A 86 14.09 -16.22 2.08
N PHE A 87 13.13 -15.38 2.43
CA PHE A 87 12.03 -15.67 3.35
C PHE A 87 10.71 -15.42 2.66
N ILE A 88 9.83 -16.40 2.65
CA ILE A 88 8.45 -16.19 2.18
C ILE A 88 7.55 -16.06 3.40
N LEU A 89 6.92 -14.89 3.55
CA LEU A 89 5.89 -14.63 4.55
C LEU A 89 4.52 -14.72 3.91
N GLN A 90 3.59 -15.46 4.51
CA GLN A 90 2.19 -15.49 4.11
C GLN A 90 1.32 -14.73 5.13
N LEU A 91 0.47 -13.82 4.65
CA LEU A 91 -0.43 -13.06 5.53
C LEU A 91 -1.55 -13.94 6.09
N LYS A 92 -1.78 -13.81 7.40
CA LYS A 92 -2.90 -14.46 8.13
C LYS A 92 -4.03 -13.49 8.48
N THR A 93 -3.75 -12.19 8.45
CA THR A 93 -4.69 -11.12 8.78
C THR A 93 -4.51 -9.93 7.84
N THR A 94 -5.52 -9.06 7.79
CA THR A 94 -5.44 -7.72 7.18
C THR A 94 -5.07 -6.63 8.18
N ASP A 95 -4.91 -6.97 9.47
CA ASP A 95 -4.48 -6.01 10.49
C ASP A 95 -3.07 -5.46 10.20
N PRO A 96 -2.74 -4.25 10.67
CA PRO A 96 -1.38 -3.70 10.55
C PRO A 96 -0.31 -4.64 11.12
N ILE A 97 0.74 -4.86 10.33
CA ILE A 97 1.93 -5.61 10.72
C ILE A 97 3.11 -4.67 10.68
N TYR A 98 3.85 -4.62 11.78
CA TYR A 98 5.09 -3.85 11.90
C TYR A 98 6.27 -4.81 11.93
N ILE A 99 7.28 -4.49 11.15
CA ILE A 99 8.48 -5.31 10.97
C ILE A 99 9.67 -4.42 11.23
N ALA A 100 10.58 -4.86 12.09
CA ALA A 100 11.85 -4.19 12.35
C ALA A 100 13.02 -5.15 12.16
N CYS A 101 14.20 -4.59 11.96
CA CYS A 101 15.44 -5.35 12.03
C CYS A 101 15.90 -5.50 13.50
N GLY A 102 16.27 -6.72 13.87
CA GLY A 102 16.79 -7.07 15.18
C GLY A 102 18.31 -6.94 15.32
N GLN A 103 19.02 -6.49 14.28
CA GLN A 103 20.45 -6.17 14.42
C GLN A 103 20.63 -4.95 15.33
N PRO A 104 21.58 -4.96 16.28
CA PRO A 104 21.83 -3.81 17.14
C PRO A 104 21.96 -2.51 16.36
N GLY A 105 21.23 -1.48 16.80
CA GLY A 105 21.19 -0.16 16.17
C GLY A 105 20.36 -0.04 14.89
N HIS A 106 20.01 -1.13 14.20
CA HIS A 106 19.29 -1.05 12.92
C HIS A 106 17.86 -0.54 13.11
N CYS A 107 17.11 -1.11 14.07
CA CYS A 107 15.76 -0.63 14.41
C CYS A 107 15.76 0.86 14.80
N HIS A 108 16.67 1.27 15.68
CA HIS A 108 16.81 2.65 16.14
C HIS A 108 17.21 3.61 15.02
N ASN A 109 17.92 3.12 14.01
CA ASN A 109 18.20 3.85 12.77
C ASN A 109 17.05 3.84 11.75
N ALA A 110 15.85 3.41 12.19
CA ALA A 110 14.62 3.29 11.41
C ALA A 110 14.62 2.19 10.34
N GLU A 111 15.38 1.11 10.54
CA GLU A 111 15.24 -0.08 9.73
C GLU A 111 13.99 -0.87 10.11
N GLY A 112 12.90 -0.54 9.41
CA GLY A 112 11.62 -1.21 9.54
C GLY A 112 10.71 -0.94 8.35
N SER A 113 9.67 -1.76 8.27
CA SER A 113 8.64 -1.74 7.23
C SER A 113 7.27 -2.05 7.84
N THR A 114 6.21 -1.75 7.11
CA THR A 114 4.84 -2.08 7.51
C THR A 114 4.10 -2.83 6.42
N ILE A 115 3.14 -3.66 6.82
CA ILE A 115 2.13 -4.25 5.93
C ILE A 115 0.76 -3.85 6.45
N ASN A 116 -0.10 -3.33 5.58
CA ASN A 116 -1.46 -2.87 5.91
C ASN A 116 -1.54 -1.83 7.04
N ALA A 117 -0.44 -1.14 7.35
CA ALA A 117 -0.51 -0.02 8.29
C ALA A 117 -1.24 1.17 7.65
N PRO A 118 -1.88 2.03 8.47
CA PRO A 118 -2.48 3.26 7.97
C PRO A 118 -1.45 4.15 7.25
N VAL A 119 -1.84 4.78 6.15
CA VAL A 119 -0.93 5.61 5.34
C VAL A 119 -0.79 7.05 5.88
N THR A 120 -1.66 7.44 6.81
CA THR A 120 -1.76 8.81 7.32
C THR A 120 -0.90 8.98 8.57
N THR A 121 -0.04 9.99 8.60
CA THR A 121 0.77 10.34 9.79
C THR A 121 -0.11 10.67 10.99
N GLY A 122 0.31 10.28 12.19
CA GLY A 122 -0.48 10.36 13.43
C GLY A 122 -1.50 9.22 13.60
N THR A 123 -1.51 8.22 12.72
CA THR A 123 -2.43 7.07 12.77
C THR A 123 -1.71 5.72 12.84
N GLN A 124 -0.49 5.70 13.37
CA GLN A 124 0.39 4.53 13.37
C GLN A 124 0.89 4.16 11.98
N SER A 125 1.15 5.17 11.14
CA SER A 125 1.78 4.92 9.85
C SER A 125 3.22 4.46 10.00
N LEU A 126 3.82 4.03 8.89
CA LEU A 126 5.24 3.73 8.84
C LEU A 126 6.13 4.89 9.31
N VAL A 127 5.73 6.14 9.02
CA VAL A 127 6.43 7.34 9.51
C VAL A 127 6.34 7.41 11.04
N ASP A 128 5.15 7.18 11.60
CA ASP A 128 4.96 7.19 13.05
C ASP A 128 5.77 6.05 13.72
N PHE A 129 5.77 4.87 13.10
CA PHE A 129 6.47 3.68 13.57
C PHE A 129 7.99 3.90 13.62
N THR A 130 8.57 4.43 12.54
CA THR A 130 10.02 4.73 12.50
C THR A 130 10.42 5.85 13.46
N LEU A 131 9.53 6.83 13.70
CA LEU A 131 9.72 7.85 14.72
C LEU A 131 9.64 7.27 16.13
N ALA A 132 8.74 6.30 16.37
CA ALA A 132 8.65 5.59 17.63
C ALA A 132 9.92 4.74 17.88
N ALA A 133 10.40 4.01 16.86
CA ALA A 133 11.62 3.20 16.92
C ALA A 133 12.84 4.02 17.38
N ARG A 134 13.08 5.18 16.75
CA ARG A 134 14.16 6.13 17.10
C ARG A 134 14.10 6.64 18.54
N LYS A 135 12.92 6.65 19.16
CA LYS A 135 12.71 7.14 20.53
C LYS A 135 12.86 6.04 21.58
N THR A 136 12.83 4.77 21.19
CA THR A 136 13.04 3.69 22.15
C THR A 136 14.48 3.69 22.65
N PRO A 137 14.73 3.43 23.94
CA PRO A 137 16.07 3.21 24.43
C PRO A 137 16.74 2.07 23.66
N GLU A 138 18.03 2.21 23.37
CA GLU A 138 18.82 1.07 22.90
C GLU A 138 19.00 0.09 24.06
N ASP A 139 18.24 -1.01 24.01
CA ASP A 139 18.44 -2.15 24.90
C ASP A 139 18.79 -3.38 24.07
N ASN A 140 20.03 -3.84 24.22
CA ASN A 140 20.53 -5.04 23.55
C ASN A 140 19.90 -6.34 24.11
N SER A 141 19.11 -6.26 25.19
CA SER A 141 18.47 -7.41 25.85
C SER A 141 17.27 -7.97 25.07
N ALA A 142 16.63 -7.16 24.22
CA ALA A 142 15.57 -7.63 23.32
C ALA A 142 16.13 -8.42 22.11
N LEU A 143 17.44 -8.32 21.88
CA LEU A 143 18.13 -8.89 20.71
C LEU A 143 18.61 -10.33 20.96
N THR A 144 18.30 -10.92 22.12
CA THR A 144 18.68 -12.31 22.45
C THR A 144 17.68 -13.35 21.91
N GLN A 145 16.57 -12.93 21.29
CA GLN A 145 15.69 -13.82 20.52
C GLN A 145 16.17 -13.99 19.07
N LEU A 146 17.46 -14.29 18.88
CA LEU A 146 18.05 -14.58 17.56
C LEU A 146 17.66 -15.94 16.97
N ASN A 147 16.68 -16.63 17.57
CA ASN A 147 16.26 -17.91 17.04
C ASN A 147 15.41 -17.67 15.80
N GLN A 148 15.93 -18.13 14.66
CA GLN A 148 15.16 -18.31 13.43
C GLN A 148 13.83 -18.99 13.78
N SER A 149 12.78 -18.21 13.66
CA SER A 149 11.41 -18.64 13.76
C SER A 149 11.18 -19.78 12.76
N ALA A 150 10.79 -20.94 13.27
CA ALA A 150 10.59 -22.12 12.44
C ALA A 150 9.51 -21.85 11.37
N VAL A 151 9.60 -22.53 10.22
CA VAL A 151 8.52 -22.50 9.22
C VAL A 151 7.18 -22.81 9.90
N GLY A 152 6.16 -22.00 9.62
CA GLY A 152 4.81 -22.05 10.21
C GLY A 152 4.59 -21.09 11.39
N SER A 153 5.66 -20.56 11.99
CA SER A 153 5.57 -19.61 13.12
C SER A 153 5.16 -18.20 12.69
N GLY A 154 4.63 -17.42 13.63
CA GLY A 154 4.17 -16.05 13.44
C GLY A 154 2.64 -15.89 13.64
N VAL A 155 2.23 -14.76 14.22
CA VAL A 155 0.82 -14.48 14.59
C VAL A 155 0.04 -13.80 13.47
N SER A 156 0.58 -12.75 12.86
CA SER A 156 -0.12 -11.95 11.82
C SER A 156 0.30 -12.34 10.40
N ALA A 157 1.49 -12.90 10.27
CA ALA A 157 1.96 -13.59 9.08
C ALA A 157 2.74 -14.83 9.53
N SER A 158 2.84 -15.85 8.68
CA SER A 158 3.74 -16.99 8.92
C SER A 158 4.87 -17.06 7.93
N VAL A 159 6.04 -17.47 8.41
CA VAL A 159 7.15 -17.91 7.56
C VAL A 159 6.74 -19.23 6.89
N VAL A 160 6.59 -19.27 5.57
CA VAL A 160 6.21 -20.48 4.83
C VAL A 160 7.38 -21.12 4.10
N SER A 161 8.47 -20.37 3.85
CA SER A 161 9.70 -20.88 3.26
C SER A 161 10.90 -20.07 3.74
N ILE A 162 12.05 -20.75 3.87
CA ILE A 162 13.37 -20.18 4.15
C ILE A 162 14.37 -20.89 3.23
N GLY A 163 15.19 -20.15 2.50
CA GLY A 163 16.18 -20.74 1.60
C GLY A 163 17.33 -19.80 1.27
N GLU A 164 18.44 -20.35 0.78
CA GLU A 164 19.52 -19.53 0.20
C GLU A 164 19.00 -18.87 -1.07
N TYR A 165 19.09 -17.54 -1.15
CA TYR A 165 18.71 -16.81 -2.35
C TYR A 165 19.85 -16.90 -3.37
N VAL A 166 19.59 -17.60 -4.48
CA VAL A 166 20.48 -17.61 -5.63
C VAL A 166 19.88 -16.65 -6.65
N ALA A 167 20.54 -15.50 -6.84
CA ALA A 167 20.14 -14.56 -7.87
C ALA A 167 20.07 -15.30 -9.22
N PRO A 168 18.97 -15.18 -9.99
CA PRO A 168 18.88 -15.83 -11.27
C PRO A 168 20.05 -15.36 -12.13
N SER A 169 20.93 -16.30 -12.53
CA SER A 169 22.00 -16.01 -13.48
C SER A 169 21.35 -15.34 -14.67
N ALA A 170 21.76 -14.09 -14.94
CA ALA A 170 21.40 -13.40 -16.16
C ALA A 170 21.84 -14.29 -17.32
N THR A 171 20.92 -15.10 -17.83
CA THR A 171 21.14 -15.85 -19.05
C THR A 171 21.21 -14.77 -20.09
N SER A 172 22.43 -14.50 -20.56
CA SER A 172 22.71 -13.66 -21.70
C SER A 172 22.02 -14.28 -22.90
N THR A 173 20.71 -14.05 -22.99
CA THR A 173 19.94 -14.20 -24.20
C THR A 173 20.50 -13.13 -25.09
N SER A 174 21.41 -13.51 -25.98
CA SER A 174 21.86 -12.67 -27.08
C SER A 174 20.64 -12.33 -27.90
N THR A 175 20.02 -11.20 -27.57
CA THR A 175 18.99 -10.58 -28.39
C THR A 175 19.57 -10.47 -29.80
N PRO A 176 19.01 -11.15 -30.81
CA PRO A 176 19.48 -10.97 -32.18
C PRO A 176 19.35 -9.50 -32.51
N THR A 177 20.45 -8.88 -32.94
CA THR A 177 20.53 -7.49 -33.36
C THR A 177 19.30 -7.13 -34.20
N PRO A 178 18.40 -6.25 -33.72
CA PRO A 178 17.25 -5.84 -34.51
C PRO A 178 17.77 -5.17 -35.77
N LYS A 179 17.35 -5.68 -36.93
CA LYS A 179 17.59 -5.04 -38.22
C LYS A 179 17.09 -3.58 -38.11
N PRO A 180 17.83 -2.57 -38.62
CA PRO A 180 17.44 -1.17 -38.49
C PRO A 180 16.03 -0.97 -39.01
N GLN A 181 15.07 -0.73 -38.12
CA GLN A 181 13.71 -0.40 -38.48
C GLN A 181 13.68 1.11 -38.77
N PRO A 182 13.11 1.55 -39.91
CA PRO A 182 13.06 2.96 -40.25
C PRO A 182 12.34 3.76 -39.16
N ALA A 183 12.93 4.89 -38.79
CA ALA A 183 12.44 5.76 -37.73
C ALA A 183 11.00 6.23 -38.01
N THR A 184 10.03 5.57 -37.40
CA THR A 184 8.69 6.14 -37.24
C THR A 184 8.75 7.09 -36.04
N LYS A 185 8.48 8.38 -36.27
CA LYS A 185 8.23 9.39 -35.24
C LYS A 185 7.10 8.93 -34.31
N GLY A 186 7.42 8.15 -33.29
CA GLY A 186 6.50 7.80 -32.21
C GLY A 186 6.39 9.00 -31.29
N TRP A 187 5.18 9.54 -31.15
CA TRP A 187 4.92 10.60 -30.18
C TRP A 187 5.04 9.99 -28.78
N ASP A 188 5.94 10.55 -27.98
CA ASP A 188 6.27 10.02 -26.67
C ASP A 188 5.03 9.89 -25.78
N THR A 189 4.86 8.71 -25.21
CA THR A 189 3.73 8.32 -24.36
C THR A 189 3.54 9.21 -23.11
N TRP A 190 4.55 9.98 -22.70
CA TRP A 190 4.42 10.95 -21.61
C TRP A 190 3.50 12.13 -21.95
N MET A 191 3.35 12.48 -23.23
CA MET A 191 2.45 13.54 -23.70
C MET A 191 0.97 13.14 -23.56
N VAL A 192 0.66 11.84 -23.62
CA VAL A 192 -0.71 11.33 -23.44
C VAL A 192 -1.17 11.48 -21.99
N GLY A 193 -0.28 11.22 -21.01
CA GLY A 193 -0.59 11.37 -19.59
C GLY A 193 -0.91 12.82 -19.20
N VAL A 194 -0.16 13.79 -19.72
CA VAL A 194 -0.38 15.22 -19.46
C VAL A 194 -1.71 15.70 -20.07
N ALA A 195 -2.04 15.26 -21.28
CA ALA A 195 -3.30 15.65 -21.94
C ALA A 195 -4.54 15.16 -21.17
N VAL A 196 -4.50 13.94 -20.62
CA VAL A 196 -5.62 13.38 -19.83
C VAL A 196 -5.79 14.14 -18.52
N ALA A 197 -4.70 14.45 -17.81
CA ALA A 197 -4.77 15.20 -16.55
C ALA A 197 -5.38 16.61 -16.75
N VAL A 198 -4.99 17.31 -17.81
CA VAL A 198 -5.53 18.63 -18.15
C VAL A 198 -7.04 18.55 -18.47
N ALA A 199 -7.46 17.53 -19.23
CA ALA A 199 -8.88 17.35 -19.57
C ALA A 199 -9.75 17.11 -18.33
N VAL A 200 -9.28 16.33 -17.36
CA VAL A 200 -10.00 16.07 -16.09
C VAL A 200 -10.16 17.34 -15.26
N VAL A 201 -9.10 18.16 -15.17
CA VAL A 201 -9.15 19.44 -14.43
C VAL A 201 -10.13 20.41 -15.08
N LEU A 202 -10.12 20.53 -16.41
CA LEU A 202 -11.04 21.40 -17.13
C LEU A 202 -12.50 20.95 -16.98
N LEU A 203 -12.77 19.64 -16.99
CA LEU A 203 -14.10 19.10 -16.72
C LEU A 203 -14.58 19.41 -15.29
N ALA A 204 -13.71 19.25 -14.28
CA ALA A 204 -14.05 19.55 -12.89
C ALA A 204 -14.39 21.05 -12.69
N ILE A 205 -13.61 21.94 -13.31
CA ILE A 205 -13.89 23.38 -13.31
C ILE A 205 -15.22 23.67 -14.00
N GLY A 206 -15.48 23.07 -15.17
CA GLY A 206 -16.72 23.23 -15.92
C GLY A 206 -17.96 22.80 -15.12
N VAL A 207 -17.90 21.63 -14.46
CA VAL A 207 -18.96 21.15 -13.57
C VAL A 207 -19.15 22.10 -12.37
N GLY A 208 -18.06 22.58 -11.77
CA GLY A 208 -18.12 23.56 -10.67
C GLY A 208 -18.85 24.85 -11.06
N VAL A 209 -18.52 25.41 -12.24
CA VAL A 209 -19.18 26.63 -12.77
C VAL A 209 -20.66 26.36 -13.09
N LEU A 210 -20.99 25.22 -13.67
CA LEU A 210 -22.38 24.84 -13.95
C LEU A 210 -23.21 24.72 -12.67
N LEU A 211 -22.68 24.06 -11.64
CA LEU A 211 -23.36 23.93 -10.36
C LEU A 211 -23.51 25.29 -9.66
N PHE A 212 -22.48 26.15 -9.72
CA PHE A 212 -22.54 27.50 -9.16
C PHE A 212 -23.60 28.38 -9.84
N THR A 213 -23.67 28.34 -11.18
CA THR A 213 -24.67 29.10 -11.94
C THR A 213 -26.11 28.62 -11.69
N ARG A 214 -26.34 27.30 -11.56
CA ARG A 214 -27.65 26.74 -11.18
C ARG A 214 -28.08 27.13 -9.77
N ARG A 215 -27.16 27.21 -8.81
CA ARG A 215 -27.48 27.70 -7.46
C ARG A 215 -27.87 29.17 -7.48
N ARG A 216 -27.20 29.98 -8.31
CA ARG A 216 -27.52 31.41 -8.45
C ARG A 216 -28.84 31.65 -9.17
N SER A 217 -29.22 30.82 -10.13
CA SER A 217 -30.53 30.94 -10.79
C SER A 217 -31.68 30.62 -9.84
N ALA A 218 -31.55 29.57 -9.03
CA ALA A 218 -32.56 29.22 -8.02
C ALA A 218 -32.77 30.37 -7.01
N ALA A 219 -31.69 30.97 -6.52
CA ALA A 219 -31.78 32.11 -5.60
C ALA A 219 -32.48 33.34 -6.20
N ARG A 220 -32.40 33.53 -7.52
CA ARG A 220 -33.04 34.66 -8.23
C ARG A 220 -34.53 34.43 -8.46
N GLU A 221 -34.95 33.18 -8.65
CA GLU A 221 -36.37 32.81 -8.74
C GLU A 221 -37.08 33.06 -7.40
N ASP A 222 -36.42 32.75 -6.27
CA ASP A 222 -36.94 33.04 -4.93
C ASP A 222 -37.10 34.56 -4.70
N GLU A 223 -36.12 35.37 -5.11
CA GLU A 223 -36.17 36.83 -4.97
C GLU A 223 -37.32 37.45 -5.80
N LEU A 224 -37.55 36.95 -7.03
CA LEU A 224 -38.65 37.40 -7.88
C LEU A 224 -40.02 36.98 -7.30
N ALA A 225 -40.13 35.76 -6.77
CA ALA A 225 -41.35 35.30 -6.11
C ALA A 225 -41.70 36.16 -4.89
N MET A 226 -40.71 36.60 -4.11
CA MET A 226 -40.93 37.51 -2.99
C MET A 226 -41.35 38.92 -3.46
N GLN A 227 -40.79 39.42 -4.57
CA GLN A 227 -41.21 40.73 -5.12
C GLN A 227 -42.65 40.73 -5.63
N GLU A 228 -43.17 39.62 -6.17
CA GLU A 228 -44.59 39.52 -6.55
C GLU A 228 -45.53 39.56 -5.33
N VAL A 229 -45.15 38.91 -4.22
CA VAL A 229 -45.91 38.95 -2.96
C VAL A 229 -45.92 40.36 -2.37
N VAL A 230 -44.78 41.04 -2.36
CA VAL A 230 -44.65 42.41 -1.82
C VAL A 230 -45.43 43.43 -2.68
N ASN A 231 -45.45 43.27 -4.01
CA ASN A 231 -46.18 44.15 -4.92
C ASN A 231 -47.70 43.88 -4.97
N GLY A 232 -48.22 42.96 -4.15
CA GLY A 232 -49.66 42.82 -3.91
C GLY A 232 -50.50 42.39 -5.12
N LYS A 233 -49.89 41.73 -6.11
CA LYS A 233 -50.58 41.26 -7.31
C LYS A 233 -51.43 40.05 -6.94
N LYS A 234 -52.71 40.25 -6.62
CA LYS A 234 -53.66 39.14 -6.39
C LYS A 234 -53.74 38.26 -7.64
N PRO A 235 -53.72 36.92 -7.50
CA PRO A 235 -53.92 36.02 -8.64
C PRO A 235 -55.28 36.32 -9.28
N VAL A 236 -55.26 36.61 -10.58
CA VAL A 236 -56.48 36.69 -11.39
C VAL A 236 -57.01 35.26 -11.49
N THR A 237 -58.20 35.06 -10.94
CA THR A 237 -58.97 33.80 -11.02
C THR A 237 -59.77 33.77 -12.31
#